data_AF-A0A9E5H433-F1
#
_entry.id   AF-A0A9E5H433-F1
#
_cell.length_a   1.000
_cell.length_b   1.000
_cell.length_c   1.000
_cell.angle_alpha   90.00
_cell.angle_beta   90.00
_cell.angle_gamma   90.00
#
_symmetry.space_group_name_H-M   'P 1'
#
loop_
_entity.id
_entity.type
_entity.pdbx_description
1 polymer ?
#
loop_
_entity_poly.entity_id
_entity_poly.type
_entity_poly.pdbx_seq_one_letter_code
_entity_poly.pdbx_strand_id
1 'polypeptide(L)'
;GNYNCFKATKNDTFVGSSGNLITIKIIAWYTPEIPFSYGPIKYNGLPGLILELENDKVIFYASKIELHKKDSKEKVLQPKKGIKITQSRYDSIIMGLAKDFNKKYKRN
;
A
#
# COMPACT_ATOMS: atom_id res chain seq x y z
N GLY A 1 10.03 7.08 20.13
CA GLY A 1 8.87 7.57 19.36
C GLY A 1 7.81 7.97 20.35
N ASN A 2 7.26 9.18 20.22
CA ASN A 2 6.35 9.75 21.22
C ASN A 2 5.10 10.32 20.53
N TYR A 3 4.44 9.48 19.74
CA TYR A 3 3.18 9.82 19.07
C TYR A 3 2.04 9.08 19.76
N ASN A 4 0.93 9.76 20.03
CA ASN A 4 -0.27 9.06 20.46
C ASN A 4 -0.80 8.22 19.31
N CYS A 5 -0.88 6.91 19.54
CA CYS A 5 -1.30 5.94 18.55
C CYS A 5 -2.64 5.31 18.95
N PHE A 6 -3.49 5.10 17.96
CA PHE A 6 -4.79 4.45 18.10
C PHE A 6 -4.80 3.16 17.29
N LYS A 7 -5.49 2.15 17.80
CA LYS A 7 -5.61 0.85 17.14
C LYS A 7 -6.91 0.77 16.34
N ALA A 8 -6.78 0.40 15.07
CA ALA A 8 -7.87 -0.01 14.20
C ALA A 8 -7.77 -1.53 13.91
N THR A 9 -8.90 -2.19 13.74
CA THR A 9 -8.96 -3.61 13.39
C THR A 9 -10.00 -3.83 12.30
N LYS A 10 -9.64 -4.61 11.29
CA LYS A 10 -10.53 -4.99 10.19
C LYS A 10 -10.39 -6.48 9.93
N ASN A 11 -11.51 -7.17 9.74
CA ASN A 11 -11.51 -8.53 9.20
C ASN A 11 -11.79 -8.45 7.70
N ASP A 12 -10.95 -9.11 6.91
CA ASP A 12 -11.11 -9.21 5.46
C ASP A 12 -11.32 -10.67 5.08
N THR A 13 -12.41 -10.96 4.37
CA THR A 13 -12.82 -12.32 4.03
C THR A 13 -12.77 -12.50 2.53
N PHE A 14 -12.08 -13.53 2.08
CA PHE A 14 -11.98 -13.88 0.66
C PHE A 14 -12.15 -15.39 0.46
N VAL A 15 -12.48 -15.78 -0.77
CA VAL A 15 -12.65 -17.20 -1.13
C VAL A 15 -11.26 -17.79 -1.40
N GLY A 16 -10.90 -18.83 -0.64
CA GLY A 16 -9.67 -19.58 -0.85
C GLY A 16 -9.76 -20.51 -2.06
N SER A 17 -8.62 -21.09 -2.45
CA SER A 17 -8.54 -21.98 -3.63
C SER A 17 -9.43 -23.23 -3.55
N SER A 18 -9.79 -23.66 -2.34
CA SER A 18 -10.70 -24.79 -2.10
C SER A 18 -12.18 -24.40 -2.06
N GLY A 19 -12.53 -23.13 -2.32
CA GLY A 19 -13.89 -22.61 -2.23
C GLY A 19 -14.33 -22.21 -0.81
N ASN A 20 -13.50 -22.46 0.21
CA ASN A 20 -13.80 -22.07 1.59
C ASN A 20 -13.54 -20.58 1.82
N LEU A 21 -14.35 -19.96 2.68
CA LEU A 21 -14.14 -18.59 3.13
C LEU A 21 -12.97 -18.53 4.12
N ILE A 22 -11.96 -17.75 3.79
CA ILE A 22 -10.81 -17.47 4.65
C ILE A 22 -10.95 -16.04 5.14
N THR A 23 -10.93 -15.86 6.46
CA THR A 23 -10.97 -14.54 7.10
C THR A 23 -9.62 -14.22 7.70
N ILE A 24 -9.03 -13.09 7.31
CA ILE A 24 -7.80 -12.56 7.89
C ILE A 24 -8.12 -11.35 8.76
N LYS A 25 -7.44 -11.27 9.90
CA LYS A 25 -7.50 -10.10 10.79
C LYS A 25 -6.36 -9.16 10.43
N ILE A 26 -6.69 -7.89 10.23
CA ILE A 26 -5.76 -6.80 9.97
C ILE A 26 -5.80 -5.86 11.15
N ILE A 27 -4.65 -5.50 11.68
CA ILE A 27 -4.49 -4.57 12.78
C ILE A 27 -3.61 -3.42 12.29
N ALA A 28 -4.06 -2.18 12.51
CA ALA A 28 -3.31 -0.99 12.15
C ALA A 28 -3.19 -0.08 13.36
N TRP A 29 -1.99 0.39 13.66
CA TRP A 29 -1.77 1.48 14.62
C TRP A 29 -1.46 2.76 13.85
N TYR A 30 -2.26 3.79 14.10
CA TYR A 30 -2.17 5.07 13.40
C TYR A 30 -2.09 6.24 14.37
N THR A 31 -1.52 7.36 13.93
CA THR A 31 -1.43 8.59 14.73
C THR A 31 -2.10 9.78 14.03
N PRO A 32 -3.13 10.40 14.64
CA PRO A 32 -3.75 11.63 14.15
C PRO A 32 -2.84 12.86 14.19
N GLU A 33 -1.77 12.82 15.00
CA GLU A 33 -0.79 13.91 15.10
C GLU A 33 -0.09 14.19 13.77
N ILE A 34 -0.04 13.18 12.90
CA ILE A 34 0.38 13.29 11.51
C ILE A 34 -0.88 13.09 10.65
N PRO A 35 -1.59 14.16 10.25
CA PRO A 35 -2.92 14.09 9.64
C PRO A 35 -2.87 13.70 8.14
N PHE A 36 -2.03 12.72 7.80
CA PHE A 36 -1.92 12.14 6.47
C PHE A 36 -2.55 10.77 6.48
N SER A 37 -3.71 10.61 5.84
CA SER A 37 -4.45 9.35 5.75
C SER A 37 -3.78 8.35 4.80
N TYR A 38 -2.60 7.87 5.18
CA TYR A 38 -1.75 7.00 4.38
C TYR A 38 -1.15 5.89 5.23
N GLY A 39 -0.70 4.83 4.54
CA GLY A 39 -0.08 3.69 5.18
C GLY A 39 0.58 2.76 4.17
N PRO A 40 1.18 1.66 4.64
CA PRO A 40 1.85 0.69 3.78
C PRO A 40 0.90 0.04 2.76
N ILE A 41 1.46 -0.32 1.60
CA ILE A 41 0.76 -1.02 0.51
C ILE A 41 -0.43 -0.21 -0.04
N LYS A 42 -1.65 -0.52 0.42
CA LYS A 42 -2.93 0.04 -0.02
C LYS A 42 -3.83 0.37 1.17
N TYR A 43 -3.31 0.31 2.39
CA TYR A 43 -4.06 0.63 3.59
C TYR A 43 -4.05 2.14 3.81
N ASN A 44 -5.22 2.76 3.76
CA ASN A 44 -5.45 4.19 3.93
C ASN A 44 -6.88 4.42 4.47
N GLY A 45 -7.26 5.68 4.69
CA GLY A 45 -8.61 6.06 5.14
C GLY A 45 -8.77 6.26 6.65
N LEU A 46 -7.73 5.98 7.45
CA LEU A 46 -7.70 6.32 8.88
C LEU A 46 -7.35 7.80 9.08
N PRO A 47 -7.85 8.47 10.14
CA PRO A 47 -7.55 9.88 10.40
C PRO A 47 -6.14 10.02 11.00
N GLY A 48 -5.12 9.77 10.18
CA GLY A 48 -3.71 9.80 10.58
C GLY A 48 -2.84 8.84 9.77
N LEU A 49 -1.52 8.94 9.97
CA LEU A 49 -0.55 8.06 9.33
C LEU A 49 -0.49 6.71 10.05
N ILE A 50 -0.56 5.61 9.31
CA ILE A 50 -0.36 4.25 9.83
C ILE A 50 1.14 4.04 10.07
N LEU A 51 1.52 3.84 11.34
CA LEU A 51 2.90 3.58 11.77
C LEU A 51 3.21 2.09 11.88
N GLU A 52 2.20 1.30 12.16
CA GLU A 52 2.31 -0.15 12.24
C GLU A 52 1.10 -0.79 11.57
N LEU A 53 1.36 -1.84 10.80
CA LEU A 53 0.33 -2.61 10.12
C LEU A 53 0.69 -4.08 10.18
N GLU A 54 -0.19 -4.87 10.79
CA GLU A 54 -0.09 -6.31 10.88
C GLU A 54 -1.22 -6.95 10.06
N ASN A 55 -0.85 -7.89 9.21
CA ASN A 55 -1.77 -8.86 8.63
C ASN A 55 -1.30 -10.29 8.97
N ASP A 56 -1.96 -11.30 8.41
CA ASP A 56 -1.67 -12.72 8.71
C ASP A 56 -0.24 -13.17 8.33
N LYS A 57 0.47 -12.42 7.48
CA LYS A 57 1.76 -12.83 6.89
C LYS A 57 2.91 -11.90 7.22
N VAL A 58 2.64 -10.61 7.38
CA VAL A 58 3.65 -9.56 7.42
C VAL A 58 3.25 -8.49 8.42
N ILE A 59 4.25 -8.00 9.14
CA ILE A 59 4.14 -6.81 9.97
C ILE A 59 5.04 -5.71 9.40
N PHE A 60 4.47 -4.53 9.21
CA PHE A 60 5.16 -3.32 8.78
C PHE A 60 5.32 -2.39 9.98
N TYR A 61 6.53 -1.88 10.19
CA TYR A 61 6.84 -0.89 11.22
C TYR A 61 7.53 0.33 10.61
N ALA A 62 7.09 1.52 10.99
CA ALA A 62 7.78 2.76 10.68
C ALA A 62 9.03 2.88 11.56
N SER A 63 10.21 2.68 10.96
CA SER A 63 11.50 2.77 11.67
C SER A 63 11.98 4.21 11.85
N LYS A 64 11.66 5.08 10.90
CA LYS A 64 12.07 6.50 10.90
C LYS A 64 11.00 7.35 10.23
N ILE A 65 10.71 8.50 10.81
CA ILE A 65 9.77 9.48 10.28
C ILE A 65 10.52 10.80 10.14
N GLU A 66 10.69 11.27 8.91
CA GLU A 66 11.30 12.56 8.59
C GLU A 66 10.23 13.46 7.97
N LEU A 67 9.75 14.43 8.75
CA LEU A 67 8.74 15.39 8.28
C LEU A 67 9.45 16.66 7.80
N HIS A 68 9.45 16.87 6.48
CA HIS A 68 9.99 18.08 5.87
C HIS A 68 8.92 19.18 5.86
N LYS A 69 9.30 20.42 6.22
CA LYS A 69 8.40 21.58 6.12
C LYS A 69 8.13 21.91 4.65
N LYS A 70 6.93 22.42 4.33
CA LYS A 70 6.48 22.76 2.97
C LYS A 70 7.41 23.74 2.22
N ASP A 71 8.18 24.54 2.96
CA ASP A 71 9.15 25.51 2.40
C ASP A 71 10.52 24.91 2.08
N SER A 72 10.72 23.61 2.35
CA SER A 72 11.92 22.92 1.90
C SER A 72 11.87 22.78 0.37
N LYS A 73 12.81 23.44 -0.31
CA LYS A 73 13.04 23.37 -1.75
C LYS A 73 13.53 21.99 -2.22
N GLU A 74 13.18 20.92 -1.51
CA GLU A 74 13.42 19.55 -1.96
C GLU A 74 12.44 19.24 -3.09
N LYS A 75 12.85 19.60 -4.31
CA LYS A 75 12.17 19.15 -5.51
C LYS A 75 12.22 17.64 -5.51
N VAL A 76 11.06 16.98 -5.45
CA VAL A 76 10.95 15.55 -5.76
C VAL A 76 11.60 15.36 -7.13
N LEU A 77 12.79 14.78 -7.15
CA LEU A 77 13.54 14.61 -8.37
C LEU A 77 12.81 13.57 -9.20
N GLN A 78 12.36 13.95 -10.38
CA GLN A 78 11.80 12.99 -11.31
C GLN A 78 12.85 11.90 -11.55
N PRO A 79 12.49 10.60 -11.43
CA PRO A 79 13.40 9.52 -11.76
C PRO A 79 13.93 9.74 -13.18
N LYS A 80 15.26 9.87 -13.31
CA LYS A 80 15.93 10.10 -14.61
C LYS A 80 16.04 8.81 -15.44
N LYS A 81 15.95 7.65 -14.78
CA LYS A 81 15.97 6.33 -15.43
C LYS A 81 14.55 5.92 -15.79
N GLY A 82 14.36 5.48 -17.04
CA GLY A 82 13.09 4.98 -17.53
C GLY A 82 12.82 5.40 -18.97
N ILE A 83 11.72 4.91 -19.53
CA ILE A 83 11.25 5.28 -20.85
C ILE A 83 10.07 6.23 -20.66
N LYS A 84 10.15 7.44 -21.22
CA LYS A 84 8.98 8.33 -21.28
C LYS A 84 7.97 7.71 -22.24
N ILE A 85 6.82 7.32 -21.71
CA ILE A 85 5.72 6.74 -22.48
C ILE A 85 4.45 7.57 -22.29
N THR A 86 3.56 7.51 -23.27
CA THR A 86 2.23 8.13 -23.20
C THR A 86 1.29 7.26 -22.35
N GLN A 87 0.21 7.85 -21.84
CA GLN A 87 -0.81 7.12 -21.07
C GLN A 87 -1.36 5.93 -21.86
N SER A 88 -1.70 6.13 -23.13
CA SER A 88 -2.19 5.07 -24.01
C SER A 88 -1.21 3.90 -24.16
N ARG A 89 0.11 4.19 -24.24
CA ARG A 89 1.13 3.14 -24.29
C ARG A 89 1.27 2.41 -22.95
N TYR A 90 1.19 3.13 -21.83
CA TYR A 90 1.15 2.53 -20.50
C TYR A 90 -0.03 1.56 -20.36
N ASP A 91 -1.24 2.01 -20.72
CA ASP A 91 -2.45 1.20 -20.66
C ASP A 91 -2.32 -0.07 -21.53
N SER A 92 -1.75 0.06 -22.73
CA SER A 92 -1.49 -1.07 -23.63
C SER A 92 -0.51 -2.09 -23.04
N ILE A 93 0.55 -1.63 -22.37
CA ILE A 93 1.53 -2.50 -21.71
C ILE A 93 0.87 -3.24 -20.55
N ILE A 94 0.12 -2.54 -19.69
CA ILE A 94 -0.57 -3.16 -18.55
C ILE A 94 -1.61 -4.18 -19.02
N MET A 95 -2.38 -3.87 -20.06
CA MET A 95 -3.33 -4.81 -20.67
C MET A 95 -2.64 -6.04 -21.26
N GLY A 96 -1.50 -5.88 -21.93
CA GLY A 96 -0.70 -6.99 -22.46
C GLY A 96 -0.22 -7.91 -21.34
N LEU A 97 0.39 -7.34 -20.31
CA LEU A 97 0.86 -8.08 -19.13
C LEU A 97 -0.27 -8.87 -18.46
N ALA A 98 -1.43 -8.24 -18.25
CA ALA A 98 -2.58 -8.91 -17.65
C ALA A 98 -3.06 -10.12 -18.47
N LYS A 99 -3.05 -10.02 -19.81
CA LYS A 99 -3.39 -11.13 -20.71
C LYS A 99 -2.36 -12.26 -20.64
N ASP A 100 -1.07 -11.91 -20.61
CA ASP A 100 0.02 -12.89 -20.54
C ASP A 100 0.00 -13.67 -19.21
N PHE A 101 -0.21 -12.98 -18.09
CA PHE A 101 -0.42 -13.62 -16.79
C PHE A 101 -1.59 -14.61 -16.86
N ASN A 102 -2.76 -14.17 -17.35
CA ASN A 102 -3.95 -15.03 -17.45
C ASN A 102 -3.71 -16.27 -18.36
N LYS A 103 -3.02 -16.09 -19.49
CA LYS A 103 -2.67 -17.20 -20.39
C LYS A 103 -1.74 -18.22 -19.74
N LYS A 104 -0.79 -17.77 -18.92
CA LYS A 104 0.12 -18.64 -18.17
C LYS A 104 -0.63 -19.46 -17.11
N TYR A 105 -1.56 -18.84 -16.38
CA TYR A 105 -2.36 -19.53 -15.35
C TYR A 105 -3.46 -20.45 -15.91
N LYS A 106 -3.90 -20.27 -17.16
CA LYS A 106 -4.84 -21.19 -17.84
C LYS A 106 -4.18 -22.43 -18.47
N ARG A 107 -2.84 -22.49 -18.57
CA ARG A 107 -2.11 -23.63 -19.16
C ARG A 107 -1.63 -24.66 -18.13
N ASN A 108 -1.89 -24.41 -16.85
CA ASN A 108 -1.73 -25.35 -15.74
C ASN A 108 -3.10 -25.65 -15.13
#